data_AF-A0A7X5N4C4-F1
#
_entry.id   AF-A0A7X5N4C4-F1
#
_cell.length_a   1.000
_cell.length_b   1.000
_cell.length_c   1.000
_cell.angle_alpha   90.00
_cell.angle_beta   90.00
_cell.angle_gamma   90.00
#
_symmetry.space_group_name_H-M   'P 1'
#
loop_
_entity.id
_entity.type
_entity.pdbx_description
1 polymer ?
#
loop_
_entity_poly.entity_id
_entity_poly.type
_entity_poly.pdbx_seq_one_letter_code
_entity_poly.pdbx_strand_id
1 'polypeptide(L)'
;ICADCGFEWSAGESAATATVVRDSNGNLLQAGDTVTVIKDLKVKGSSIPLKQGTLIRNIRLVEDDAEHIEGNSEKIKGLVLKTCFLRKA
;
A
#
# COMPACT_ATOMS: atom_id res chain seq x y z
N ILE A 1 27.22 -3.07 -27.15
CA ILE A 1 27.30 -2.50 -28.51
C ILE A 1 27.27 -3.64 -29.55
N CYS A 2 26.29 -3.66 -30.44
CA CYS A 2 26.24 -4.64 -31.55
C CYS A 2 26.78 -3.99 -32.83
N ALA A 3 27.62 -4.70 -33.56
CA ALA A 3 28.46 -4.16 -34.64
C ALA A 3 27.76 -3.90 -35.99
N ASP A 4 26.44 -4.10 -36.10
CA ASP A 4 25.70 -3.83 -37.34
C ASP A 4 24.65 -2.70 -37.22
N CYS A 5 24.19 -2.36 -36.02
CA CYS A 5 23.09 -1.37 -35.85
C CYS A 5 23.27 -0.34 -34.72
N GLY A 6 24.37 -0.36 -33.95
CA GLY A 6 24.71 0.72 -33.01
C GLY A 6 23.72 1.02 -31.87
N PHE A 7 22.69 0.19 -31.65
CA PHE A 7 21.69 0.45 -30.61
C PHE A 7 22.20 -0.07 -29.26
N GLU A 8 22.48 0.87 -28.36
CA GLU A 8 22.84 0.61 -26.97
C GLU A 8 21.55 0.38 -26.19
N TRP A 9 21.29 -0.87 -25.78
CA TRP A 9 20.20 -1.17 -24.87
C TRP A 9 20.51 -0.53 -23.51
N SER A 10 19.92 0.64 -23.27
CA SER A 10 19.79 1.18 -21.92
C SER A 10 18.84 0.26 -21.16
N ALA A 11 19.40 -0.75 -20.47
CA ALA A 11 18.71 -1.51 -19.45
C ALA A 11 18.50 -0.61 -18.21
N GLY A 12 17.78 0.48 -18.42
CA GLY A 12 17.55 1.56 -17.48
C GLY A 12 16.07 1.92 -17.46
N GLU A 13 15.22 0.90 -17.46
CA GLU A 13 13.83 1.05 -17.05
C GLU A 13 13.39 -0.31 -16.50
N SER A 14 13.88 -0.65 -15.30
CA SER A 14 13.03 -1.41 -14.39
C SER A 14 11.88 -0.50 -14.00
N ALA A 15 10.98 -0.24 -14.96
CA ALA A 15 9.61 0.11 -14.68
C ALA A 15 9.07 -1.09 -13.94
N ALA A 16 9.28 -1.08 -12.62
CA ALA A 16 8.59 -1.94 -11.72
C ALA A 16 7.13 -1.86 -12.15
N THR A 17 6.58 -2.98 -12.59
CA THR A 17 5.15 -3.28 -12.54
C THR A 17 4.74 -3.28 -11.07
N ALA A 18 4.96 -2.15 -10.40
CA ALA A 18 4.58 -1.89 -9.05
C ALA A 18 3.10 -1.60 -9.13
N THR A 19 2.30 -2.59 -8.75
CA THR A 19 0.87 -2.46 -8.56
C THR A 19 0.58 -1.14 -7.86
N VAL A 20 -0.05 -0.23 -8.59
CA VAL A 20 -0.23 1.16 -8.16
C VAL A 20 -1.34 1.18 -7.11
N VAL A 21 -0.94 1.09 -5.85
CA VAL A 21 -1.86 1.14 -4.72
C VAL A 21 -2.23 2.59 -4.44
N ARG A 22 -3.52 2.88 -4.38
CA ARG A 22 -4.06 4.21 -4.09
C ARG A 22 -4.95 4.19 -2.86
N ASP A 23 -4.93 5.27 -2.09
CA ASP A 23 -5.87 5.46 -0.98
C ASP A 23 -7.27 5.86 -1.47
N SER A 24 -8.23 6.03 -0.55
CA SER A 24 -9.60 6.48 -0.83
C SER A 24 -9.67 7.81 -1.61
N ASN A 25 -8.70 8.70 -1.42
CA ASN A 25 -8.61 9.99 -2.11
C ASN A 25 -7.80 9.93 -3.42
N GLY A 26 -7.29 8.76 -3.81
CA GLY A 26 -6.52 8.57 -5.04
C GLY A 26 -5.03 8.89 -4.94
N ASN A 27 -4.49 9.13 -3.74
CA ASN A 27 -3.05 9.34 -3.54
C ASN A 27 -2.30 8.02 -3.62
N LEU A 28 -1.09 8.06 -4.18
CA LEU A 28 -0.19 6.93 -4.25
C LEU A 28 0.32 6.57 -2.86
N LEU A 29 0.20 5.29 -2.51
CA LEU A 29 0.72 4.72 -1.28
C LEU A 29 2.04 3.99 -1.57
N GLN A 30 3.02 4.16 -0.68
CA GLN A 30 4.31 3.48 -0.76
C GLN A 30 4.53 2.58 0.45
N ALA A 31 5.38 1.56 0.32
CA ALA A 31 5.76 0.74 1.46
C ALA A 31 6.51 1.61 2.49
N GLY A 32 6.13 1.49 3.77
CA GLY A 32 6.65 2.29 4.87
C GLY A 32 5.84 3.56 5.18
N ASP A 33 4.85 3.91 4.35
CA ASP A 33 3.96 5.05 4.62
C ASP A 33 3.12 4.87 5.89
N THR A 34 2.49 5.98 6.27
CA THR A 34 1.50 6.03 7.34
C THR A 34 0.15 6.45 6.76
N VAL A 35 -0.90 5.72 7.14
CA VAL A 35 -2.27 5.95 6.67
C VAL A 35 -3.23 6.02 7.85
N THR A 36 -4.32 6.75 7.68
CA THR A 36 -5.36 6.94 8.68
C THR A 36 -6.65 6.29 8.19
N VAL A 37 -7.34 5.59 9.09
CA VAL A 37 -8.62 4.95 8.77
C VAL A 37 -9.74 6.01 8.76
N ILE A 38 -10.49 6.09 7.67
CA ILE A 38 -11.54 7.11 7.50
C ILE A 38 -12.93 6.71 8.04
N LYS A 39 -13.14 5.43 8.35
CA LYS A 39 -14.42 4.90 8.85
C LYS A 39 -14.19 3.90 9.98
N ASP A 40 -15.19 3.65 10.81
CA ASP A 40 -15.13 2.54 11.75
C ASP A 40 -15.23 1.19 11.01
N LEU A 41 -14.34 0.27 11.37
CA LEU A 41 -14.25 -1.05 10.77
C LEU A 41 -14.22 -2.11 11.88
N LYS A 42 -15.07 -3.13 11.74
CA LYS A 42 -14.98 -4.31 12.59
C LYS A 42 -13.96 -5.27 12.00
N VAL A 43 -12.87 -5.49 12.72
CA VAL A 43 -11.82 -6.42 12.31
C VAL A 43 -12.31 -7.85 12.57
N LYS A 44 -12.26 -8.71 11.55
CA LYS A 44 -12.51 -10.15 11.73
C LYS A 44 -11.33 -10.75 12.51
N GLY A 45 -11.61 -11.45 13.60
CA GLY A 45 -10.58 -12.05 14.46
C GLY A 45 -10.10 -11.17 15.62
N SER A 46 -10.63 -9.95 15.79
CA SER A 46 -10.40 -9.14 16.99
C SER A 46 -11.73 -8.64 17.57
N SER A 47 -11.84 -8.68 18.89
CA SER A 47 -13.01 -8.12 19.60
C SER A 47 -13.00 -6.59 19.63
N ILE A 48 -11.91 -5.95 19.19
CA ILE A 48 -11.71 -4.51 19.25
C ILE A 48 -12.03 -3.91 17.85
N PRO A 49 -13.03 -3.02 17.74
CA PRO A 49 -13.29 -2.32 16.49
C PRO A 49 -12.17 -1.31 16.21
N LEU A 50 -11.77 -1.20 14.94
CA LEU A 50 -10.91 -0.13 14.45
C LEU A 50 -11.77 1.12 14.31
N LYS A 51 -11.49 2.17 15.07
CA LYS A 51 -12.25 3.42 15.00
C LYS A 51 -11.72 4.32 13.90
N GLN A 52 -12.59 5.17 13.34
CA GLN A 52 -12.16 6.26 12.48
C GLN A 52 -11.09 7.10 13.19
N GLY A 53 -10.07 7.52 12.45
CA GLY A 53 -8.91 8.24 12.98
C GLY A 53 -7.80 7.34 13.50
N THR A 54 -7.97 6.01 13.50
CA THR A 54 -6.88 5.09 13.84
C THR A 54 -5.73 5.24 12.85
N LEU A 55 -4.53 5.42 13.37
CA LEU A 55 -3.30 5.52 12.60
C LEU A 55 -2.70 4.13 12.36
N ILE A 56 -2.45 3.80 11.10
CA ILE A 56 -1.76 2.59 10.65
C ILE A 56 -0.40 3.00 10.12
N ARG A 57 0.65 2.52 10.79
CA ARG A 57 2.04 2.91 10.52
C ARG A 57 2.76 1.74 9.87
N ASN A 58 3.79 2.07 9.09
CA ASN A 58 4.66 1.07 8.45
C ASN A 58 3.84 0.11 7.57
N ILE A 59 3.09 0.67 6.62
CA ILE A 59 2.29 -0.15 5.70
C ILE A 59 3.19 -0.94 4.74
N ARG A 60 2.73 -2.12 4.34
CA ARG A 60 3.32 -2.94 3.29
C ARG A 60 2.29 -3.10 2.18
N LEU A 61 2.73 -2.84 0.95
CA LEU A 61 1.94 -3.01 -0.25
C LEU A 61 1.91 -4.50 -0.62
N VAL A 62 0.75 -5.00 -1.01
CA VAL A 62 0.62 -6.36 -1.54
C VAL A 62 0.78 -6.28 -3.06
N GLU A 63 1.81 -6.92 -3.60
CA GLU A 63 2.18 -6.80 -5.02
C GLU A 63 1.11 -7.39 -5.95
N ASP A 64 0.33 -8.36 -5.47
CA ASP A 64 -0.74 -9.04 -6.22
C ASP A 64 -2.12 -8.39 -6.05
N ASP A 65 -2.28 -7.48 -5.08
CA ASP A 65 -3.59 -6.92 -4.73
C ASP A 65 -3.51 -5.41 -4.42
N ALA A 66 -3.96 -4.59 -5.37
CA ALA A 66 -3.96 -3.13 -5.25
C ALA A 66 -5.01 -2.58 -4.27
N GLU A 67 -6.00 -3.41 -3.90
CA GLU A 67 -7.09 -3.03 -3.02
C GLU A 67 -6.75 -3.28 -1.55
N HIS A 68 -5.74 -4.09 -1.25
CA HIS A 68 -5.36 -4.48 0.10
C HIS A 68 -3.94 -4.05 0.45
N ILE A 69 -3.77 -3.58 1.69
CA ILE A 69 -2.47 -3.31 2.30
C ILE A 69 -2.37 -4.01 3.63
N GLU A 70 -1.16 -4.42 3.98
CA GLU A 70 -0.81 -4.89 5.31
C GLU A 70 -0.29 -3.71 6.13
N GLY A 71 -0.64 -3.64 7.41
CA GLY A 71 -0.13 -2.59 8.29
C GLY A 71 -0.24 -2.94 9.75
N ASN A 72 0.19 -2.00 10.59
CA ASN A 72 0.18 -2.14 12.03
C ASN A 72 -0.56 -0.97 12.68
N SER A 73 -1.56 -1.27 13.50
CA SER A 73 -2.16 -0.32 14.43
C SER A 73 -1.46 -0.38 15.79
N GLU A 74 -1.78 0.56 16.69
CA GLU A 74 -1.24 0.59 18.05
C GLU A 74 -1.55 -0.69 18.86
N LYS A 75 -2.71 -1.32 18.62
CA LYS A 75 -3.20 -2.47 19.41
C LYS A 75 -3.07 -3.81 18.69
N ILE A 76 -3.02 -3.80 17.36
CA ILE A 76 -3.06 -4.99 16.51
C ILE A 76 -2.01 -4.83 15.41
N LYS A 77 -1.11 -5.81 15.29
CA LYS A 77 -0.06 -5.89 14.27
C LYS A 77 -0.46 -6.88 13.18
N GLY A 78 0.02 -6.67 11.95
CA GLY A 78 -0.17 -7.59 10.82
C GLY A 78 -1.62 -7.68 10.35
N LEU A 79 -2.28 -6.54 10.20
CA LEU A 79 -3.66 -6.46 9.74
C LEU A 79 -3.72 -6.14 8.25
N VAL A 80 -4.59 -6.84 7.53
CA VAL A 80 -4.86 -6.60 6.11
C VAL A 80 -6.13 -5.76 6.00
N LEU A 81 -6.02 -4.58 5.39
CA LEU A 81 -7.10 -3.60 5.25
C LEU A 81 -7.30 -3.21 3.80
N LYS A 82 -8.54 -2.90 3.43
CA LYS A 82 -8.85 -2.33 2.12
C LYS A 82 -8.46 -0.86 2.03
N THR A 83 -7.79 -0.48 0.96
CA THR A 83 -7.31 0.88 0.67
C THR A 83 -8.44 1.90 0.51
N CYS A 84 -9.63 1.45 0.10
CA CYS A 84 -10.84 2.29 0.01
C CYS A 84 -11.28 2.92 1.35
N PHE A 85 -10.80 2.40 2.50
CA PHE A 85 -11.10 2.93 3.84
C PHE A 85 -9.90 3.59 4.50
N LEU A 86 -8.83 3.80 3.74
CA LEU A 86 -7.59 4.38 4.21
C LEU A 86 -7.36 5.71 3.50
N ARG A 87 -6.73 6.63 4.22
CA ARG A 87 -6.27 7.91 3.71
C ARG A 87 -4.81 8.12 4.05
N LYS A 88 -3.99 8.59 3.11
CA LYS A 88 -2.60 8.96 3.41
C LYS A 88 -2.58 10.05 4.50
N ALA A 89 -1.84 9.79 5.58
CA ALA A 89 -1.74 10.69 6.74
C ALA A 89 -0.75 11.83 6.47
#